data_AF-A0A0F9IP28-F1
#
_entry.id   AF-A0A0F9IP28-F1
#
_cell.length_a   1.000
_cell.length_b   1.000
_cell.length_c   1.000
_cell.angle_alpha   90.00
_cell.angle_beta   90.00
_cell.angle_gamma   90.00
#
_symmetry.space_group_name_H-M   'P 1'
#
loop_
_entity.id
_entity.type
_entity.pdbx_description
1 polymer ?
#
loop_
_entity_poly.entity_id
_entity_poly.type
_entity_poly.pdbx_seq_one_letter_code
_entity_poly.pdbx_strand_id
1 'polypeptide(L)'
;MLKAKLDGLPIITDRQTVKDFLLSWLETVRPSLRARAWRRYSEYVRLHAVPEFGRILLSRLTPQHLQRLYARKLEQGLSAMTVRHLHAMLHKALADAARWGLVARNVGDLATPPRVERQEMKTLIPQEAFWRPLLYQLSYAPAPSEYSKVARIRVKDGRRPGLEAPAPGPDSW
;
A
#
# COMPACT_ATOMS: atom_id res chain seq x y z
N MET A 1 21.73 -6.74 -47.50
CA MET A 1 20.55 -7.46 -46.95
C MET A 1 21.03 -8.73 -46.25
N LEU A 2 20.34 -9.21 -45.21
CA LEU A 2 20.42 -10.62 -44.81
C LEU A 2 19.10 -11.00 -44.12
N LYS A 3 18.33 -11.94 -44.67
CA LYS A 3 17.13 -12.50 -44.04
C LYS A 3 17.53 -13.79 -43.31
N ALA A 4 17.60 -13.76 -41.99
CA ALA A 4 17.61 -14.99 -41.20
C ALA A 4 16.16 -15.48 -41.04
N LYS A 5 15.80 -16.53 -41.77
CA LYS A 5 14.55 -17.28 -41.56
C LYS A 5 14.88 -18.42 -40.58
N LEU A 6 14.43 -18.30 -39.34
CA LEU A 6 14.57 -19.31 -38.30
C LEU A 6 13.20 -19.67 -37.72
N ASP A 7 13.07 -20.90 -37.25
CA ASP A 7 11.81 -21.63 -37.18
C ASP A 7 10.88 -21.17 -36.05
N GLY A 8 9.64 -20.81 -36.40
CA GLY A 8 8.45 -20.78 -35.51
C GLY A 8 8.45 -19.83 -34.31
N LEU A 9 9.59 -19.32 -33.88
CA LEU A 9 9.76 -18.54 -32.66
C LEU A 9 9.49 -17.05 -32.93
N PRO A 10 8.84 -16.32 -32.00
CA PRO A 10 8.64 -14.88 -32.14
C PRO A 10 10.00 -14.16 -32.19
N ILE A 11 10.11 -13.15 -33.05
CA ILE A 11 11.36 -12.41 -33.27
C ILE A 11 11.65 -11.52 -32.06
N ILE A 12 12.32 -12.10 -31.06
CA ILE A 12 12.79 -11.40 -29.85
C ILE A 12 13.70 -10.25 -30.29
N THR A 13 13.20 -9.03 -30.14
CA THR A 13 13.95 -7.81 -30.49
C THR A 13 14.92 -7.48 -29.34
N ASP A 14 16.09 -8.12 -29.32
CA ASP A 14 17.16 -7.94 -28.29
C ASP A 14 17.57 -6.46 -28.12
N ARG A 15 17.27 -5.58 -29.08
CA ARG A 15 17.57 -4.13 -29.00
C ARG A 15 16.68 -3.33 -28.03
N GLN A 16 15.54 -3.85 -27.55
CA GLN A 16 14.69 -3.10 -26.62
C GLN A 16 15.24 -3.19 -25.18
N THR A 17 15.51 -2.05 -24.54
CA THR A 17 15.89 -2.03 -23.12
C THR A 17 14.67 -2.19 -22.21
N VAL A 18 14.88 -2.66 -20.97
CA VAL A 18 13.82 -2.75 -19.96
C VAL A 18 13.23 -1.37 -19.64
N LYS A 19 14.02 -0.29 -19.70
CA LYS A 19 13.50 1.09 -19.59
C LYS A 19 12.50 1.39 -20.68
N ASP A 20 12.89 1.18 -21.94
CA ASP A 20 12.08 1.61 -23.08
C ASP A 20 10.82 0.74 -23.22
N PHE A 21 10.93 -0.55 -22.88
CA PHE A 21 9.79 -1.43 -22.71
C PHE A 21 8.82 -0.93 -21.62
N LEU A 22 9.29 -0.70 -20.38
CA LEU A 22 8.40 -0.31 -19.27
C LEU A 22 7.74 1.05 -19.48
N LEU A 23 8.43 2.00 -20.13
CA LEU A 23 7.84 3.30 -20.48
C LEU A 23 6.79 3.18 -21.60
N SER A 24 7.02 2.36 -22.62
CA SER A 24 6.03 2.09 -23.66
C SER A 24 4.80 1.35 -23.08
N TRP A 25 5.02 0.29 -22.31
CA TRP A 25 3.98 -0.48 -21.63
C TRP A 25 3.09 0.39 -20.74
N LEU A 26 3.68 1.34 -19.99
CA LEU A 26 2.95 2.27 -19.11
C LEU A 26 1.90 3.11 -19.86
N GLU A 27 2.19 3.54 -21.09
CA GLU A 27 1.22 4.26 -21.92
C GLU A 27 0.22 3.30 -22.58
N THR A 28 0.65 2.11 -23.01
CA THR A 28 -0.26 1.08 -23.55
C THR A 28 -1.33 0.64 -22.54
N VAL A 29 -0.98 0.46 -21.25
CA VAL A 29 -1.95 0.06 -20.21
C VAL A 29 -2.69 1.24 -19.58
N ARG A 30 -2.32 2.48 -19.90
CA ARG A 30 -2.88 3.71 -19.30
C ARG A 30 -4.42 3.80 -19.42
N PRO A 31 -5.06 3.49 -20.56
CA PRO A 31 -6.53 3.53 -20.66
C PRO A 31 -7.23 2.50 -19.76
N SER A 32 -6.57 1.39 -19.46
CA SER A 32 -7.11 0.31 -18.62
C SER A 32 -6.85 0.50 -17.12
N LEU A 33 -6.10 1.54 -16.71
CA LEU A 33 -5.73 1.78 -15.32
C LEU A 33 -6.42 3.02 -14.73
N ARG A 34 -6.95 2.87 -13.51
CA ARG A 34 -7.38 4.01 -12.68
C ARG A 34 -6.19 4.96 -12.47
N ALA A 35 -6.41 6.27 -12.56
CA ALA A 35 -5.34 7.29 -12.49
C ALA A 35 -4.46 7.28 -11.21
N ARG A 36 -4.91 6.63 -10.11
CA ARG A 36 -4.08 6.37 -8.92
C ARG A 36 -3.12 5.19 -9.12
N ALA A 37 -3.56 4.14 -9.80
CA ALA A 37 -2.75 2.96 -10.11
C ALA A 37 -1.67 3.29 -11.15
N TRP A 38 -2.03 3.99 -12.23
CA TRP A 38 -1.06 4.47 -13.22
C TRP A 38 0.04 5.34 -12.58
N ARG A 39 -0.33 6.31 -11.72
CA ARG A 39 0.66 7.11 -10.96
C ARG A 39 1.63 6.24 -10.16
N ARG A 40 1.13 5.24 -9.40
CA ARG A 40 2.00 4.33 -8.64
C ARG A 40 2.90 3.46 -9.54
N TYR A 41 2.40 2.99 -10.68
CA TYR A 41 3.23 2.24 -11.62
C TYR A 41 4.33 3.14 -12.23
N SER A 42 3.99 4.37 -12.62
CA SER A 42 4.96 5.36 -13.14
C SER A 42 6.01 5.78 -12.09
N GLU A 43 5.62 5.90 -10.81
CA GLU A 43 6.56 6.06 -9.68
C GLU A 43 7.51 4.85 -9.59
N TYR A 44 6.98 3.62 -9.53
CA TYR A 44 7.78 2.39 -9.40
C TYR A 44 8.74 2.16 -10.58
N VAL A 45 8.32 2.45 -11.81
CA VAL A 45 9.18 2.37 -12.99
C VAL A 45 10.31 3.40 -12.90
N ARG A 46 9.99 4.69 -12.66
CA ARG A 46 10.97 5.78 -12.68
C ARG A 46 11.94 5.76 -11.50
N LEU A 47 11.48 5.42 -10.30
CA LEU A 47 12.25 5.54 -9.05
C LEU A 47 12.95 4.23 -8.63
N HIS A 48 12.54 3.08 -9.17
CA HIS A 48 13.03 1.78 -8.70
C HIS A 48 13.53 0.88 -9.84
N ALA A 49 12.70 0.60 -10.85
CA ALA A 49 13.07 -0.35 -11.92
C ALA A 49 14.12 0.22 -12.91
N VAL A 50 13.88 1.43 -13.42
CA VAL A 50 14.77 2.06 -14.41
C VAL A 50 16.18 2.35 -13.85
N PRO A 51 16.36 2.86 -12.61
CA PRO A 51 17.69 3.08 -12.04
C PRO A 51 18.51 1.80 -11.83
N GLU A 52 17.88 0.68 -11.48
CA GLU A 52 18.58 -0.57 -11.15
C GLU A 52 18.94 -1.41 -12.39
N PHE A 53 17.99 -1.60 -13.31
CA PHE A 53 18.18 -2.46 -14.49
C PHE A 53 17.63 -1.89 -15.81
N GLY A 54 17.23 -0.62 -15.85
CA GLY A 54 16.63 -0.01 -17.05
C GLY A 54 17.52 -0.03 -18.31
N ARG A 55 18.84 -0.08 -18.14
CA ARG A 55 19.82 -0.20 -19.25
C ARG A 55 19.98 -1.63 -19.79
N ILE A 56 19.47 -2.65 -19.09
CA ILE A 56 19.58 -4.05 -19.50
C ILE A 56 18.59 -4.30 -20.65
N LEU A 57 18.97 -5.13 -21.61
CA LEU A 57 18.10 -5.56 -22.70
C LEU A 57 16.98 -6.45 -22.15
N LEU A 58 15.75 -6.31 -22.64
CA LEU A 58 14.57 -7.00 -22.10
C LEU A 58 14.72 -8.53 -22.16
N SER A 59 15.31 -9.03 -23.24
CA SER A 59 15.75 -10.42 -23.47
C SER A 59 16.77 -10.95 -22.46
N ARG A 60 17.52 -10.05 -21.79
CA ARG A 60 18.61 -10.37 -20.85
C ARG A 60 18.27 -10.01 -19.40
N LEU A 61 17.02 -9.65 -19.10
CA LEU A 61 16.56 -9.51 -17.74
C LEU A 61 16.50 -10.89 -17.06
N THR A 62 17.01 -10.99 -15.83
CA THR A 62 17.09 -12.25 -15.08
C THR A 62 16.36 -12.13 -13.75
N PRO A 63 15.95 -13.25 -13.12
CA PRO A 63 15.37 -13.22 -11.78
C PRO A 63 16.34 -12.63 -10.74
N GLN A 64 17.65 -12.79 -10.93
CA GLN A 64 18.68 -12.19 -10.07
C GLN A 64 18.64 -10.65 -10.11
N HIS A 65 18.29 -10.02 -11.23
CA HIS A 65 18.12 -8.56 -11.31
C HIS A 65 16.89 -8.08 -10.51
N LEU A 66 15.80 -8.86 -10.52
CA LEU A 66 14.62 -8.60 -9.70
C LEU A 66 14.91 -8.78 -8.20
N GLN A 67 15.61 -9.86 -7.83
CA GLN A 67 16.00 -10.11 -6.43
C GLN A 67 16.93 -9.01 -5.87
N ARG A 68 17.92 -8.55 -6.66
CA ARG A 68 18.81 -7.43 -6.27
C ARG A 68 18.03 -6.13 -6.08
N LEU A 69 17.05 -5.84 -6.94
CA LEU A 69 16.14 -4.70 -6.75
C LEU A 69 15.37 -4.81 -5.42
N TYR A 70 14.83 -6.00 -5.11
CA TYR A 70 14.04 -6.18 -3.88
C TYR A 70 14.89 -6.02 -2.61
N ALA A 71 16.07 -6.64 -2.55
CA ALA A 71 17.01 -6.49 -1.44
C ALA A 71 17.39 -5.02 -1.23
N ARG A 72 17.87 -4.34 -2.28
CA ARG A 72 18.27 -2.92 -2.23
C ARG A 72 17.16 -1.97 -1.80
N LYS A 73 15.89 -2.27 -2.12
CA LYS A 73 14.76 -1.43 -1.69
C LYS A 73 14.38 -1.68 -0.24
N LEU A 74 14.54 -2.89 0.29
CA LEU A 74 14.41 -3.16 1.74
C LEU A 74 15.54 -2.47 2.53
N GLU A 75 16.78 -2.57 2.06
CA GLU A 75 17.96 -1.85 2.61
C GLU A 75 17.75 -0.33 2.62
N GLN A 76 17.08 0.22 1.60
CA GLN A 76 16.71 1.63 1.50
C GLN A 76 15.42 2.00 2.27
N GLY A 77 14.94 1.12 3.16
CA GLY A 77 13.83 1.38 4.07
C GLY A 77 12.43 1.31 3.44
N LEU A 78 12.27 0.83 2.21
CA LEU A 78 10.93 0.60 1.66
C LEU A 78 10.30 -0.62 2.34
N SER A 79 9.07 -0.45 2.83
CA SER A 79 8.32 -1.54 3.47
C SER A 79 8.13 -2.73 2.52
N ALA A 80 8.14 -3.95 3.06
CA ALA A 80 7.96 -5.19 2.29
C ALA A 80 6.67 -5.18 1.45
N MET A 81 5.61 -4.49 1.91
CA MET A 81 4.37 -4.30 1.14
C MET A 81 4.58 -3.43 -0.11
N THR A 82 5.41 -2.38 -0.02
CA THR A 82 5.78 -1.55 -1.18
C THR A 82 6.62 -2.36 -2.17
N VAL A 83 7.57 -3.16 -1.69
CA VAL A 83 8.38 -4.05 -2.54
C VAL A 83 7.51 -5.14 -3.20
N ARG A 84 6.49 -5.65 -2.50
CA ARG A 84 5.50 -6.58 -3.07
C ARG A 84 4.62 -5.93 -4.14
N HIS A 85 4.20 -4.67 -3.99
CA HIS A 85 3.52 -3.93 -5.05
C HIS A 85 4.42 -3.67 -6.27
N LEU A 86 5.69 -3.34 -6.05
CA LEU A 86 6.71 -3.20 -7.10
C LEU A 86 6.91 -4.52 -7.87
N HIS A 87 7.01 -5.65 -7.16
CA HIS A 87 7.03 -6.98 -7.76
C HIS A 87 5.77 -7.27 -8.59
N ALA A 88 4.57 -7.05 -8.06
CA ALA A 88 3.31 -7.31 -8.76
C ALA A 88 3.15 -6.47 -10.05
N MET A 89 3.62 -5.22 -10.04
CA MET A 89 3.68 -4.38 -11.25
C MET A 89 4.65 -4.95 -12.29
N LEU A 90 5.87 -5.29 -11.87
CA LEU A 90 6.91 -5.85 -12.76
C LEU A 90 6.50 -7.21 -13.34
N HIS A 91 5.91 -8.08 -12.51
CA HIS A 91 5.36 -9.36 -12.93
C HIS A 91 4.29 -9.17 -14.01
N LYS A 92 3.31 -8.29 -13.78
CA LYS A 92 2.29 -7.98 -14.80
C LYS A 92 2.91 -7.47 -16.09
N ALA A 93 3.86 -6.54 -16.02
CA ALA A 93 4.52 -5.98 -17.21
C ALA A 93 5.27 -7.05 -18.01
N LEU A 94 5.96 -7.97 -17.33
CA LEU A 94 6.70 -9.06 -17.96
C LEU A 94 5.79 -10.20 -18.48
N ALA A 95 4.64 -10.42 -17.85
CA ALA A 95 3.59 -11.30 -18.38
C ALA A 95 2.92 -10.70 -19.64
N ASP A 96 2.67 -9.38 -19.65
CA ASP A 96 2.22 -8.67 -20.85
C ASP A 96 3.29 -8.75 -21.96
N ALA A 97 4.58 -8.58 -21.64
CA ALA A 97 5.69 -8.74 -22.59
C ALA A 97 5.78 -10.14 -23.21
N ALA A 98 5.58 -11.19 -22.40
CA ALA A 98 5.57 -12.57 -22.88
C ALA A 98 4.37 -12.83 -23.81
N ARG A 99 3.18 -12.35 -23.45
CA ARG A 99 1.98 -12.42 -24.31
C ARG A 99 2.15 -11.64 -25.62
N TRP A 100 2.97 -10.59 -25.64
CA TRP A 100 3.33 -9.83 -26.84
C TRP A 100 4.53 -10.41 -27.62
N GLY A 101 5.07 -11.56 -27.21
CA GLY A 101 6.20 -12.21 -27.90
C GLY A 101 7.55 -11.51 -27.75
N LEU A 102 7.65 -10.50 -26.87
CA LEU A 102 8.88 -9.73 -26.66
C LEU A 102 9.92 -10.49 -25.83
N VAL A 103 9.49 -11.47 -25.04
CA VAL A 103 10.32 -12.39 -24.25
C VAL A 103 9.76 -13.80 -24.29
N ALA A 104 10.63 -14.81 -24.25
CA ALA A 104 10.22 -16.22 -24.27
C ALA A 104 9.52 -16.69 -22.96
N ARG A 105 9.69 -15.96 -21.85
CA ARG A 105 9.03 -16.24 -20.55
C ARG A 105 8.99 -14.99 -19.66
N ASN A 106 8.01 -14.94 -18.77
CA ASN A 106 7.98 -13.97 -17.67
C ASN A 106 9.04 -14.35 -16.62
N VAL A 107 10.07 -13.51 -16.44
CA VAL A 107 11.11 -13.74 -15.40
C VAL A 107 10.65 -13.33 -13.99
N GLY A 108 9.48 -12.70 -13.87
CA GLY A 108 8.83 -12.39 -12.59
C GLY A 108 8.32 -13.63 -11.85
N ASP A 109 7.89 -14.68 -12.57
CA ASP A 109 7.45 -15.96 -11.97
C ASP A 109 8.58 -16.70 -11.22
N LEU A 110 9.83 -16.38 -11.55
CA LEU A 110 11.04 -16.99 -10.99
C LEU A 110 11.70 -16.12 -9.90
N ALA A 111 11.08 -15.00 -9.50
CA ALA A 111 11.62 -14.07 -8.51
C ALA A 111 10.72 -14.04 -7.26
N THR A 112 11.32 -14.25 -6.08
CA THR A 112 10.60 -14.35 -4.81
C THR A 112 10.42 -12.98 -4.16
N PRO A 113 9.20 -12.40 -4.09
CA PRO A 113 8.99 -11.15 -3.36
C PRO A 113 9.10 -11.38 -1.84
N PRO A 114 9.51 -10.36 -1.06
CA PRO A 114 9.64 -10.50 0.39
C PRO A 114 8.32 -10.88 1.06
N ARG A 115 8.41 -11.60 2.19
CA ARG A 115 7.26 -11.91 3.05
C ARG A 115 6.81 -10.60 3.71
N VAL A 116 5.54 -10.24 3.53
CA VAL A 116 4.92 -9.15 4.28
C VAL A 116 4.44 -9.73 5.60
N GLU A 117 5.11 -9.39 6.68
CA GLU A 117 4.57 -9.60 8.03
C GLU A 117 3.39 -8.64 8.23
N ARG A 118 2.27 -9.21 8.67
CA ARG A 118 1.03 -8.46 8.84
C ARG A 118 1.07 -7.82 10.22
N GLN A 119 1.63 -6.61 10.31
CA GLN A 119 1.49 -5.79 11.52
C GLN A 119 0.01 -5.71 11.87
N GLU A 120 -0.35 -6.18 13.05
CA GLU A 120 -1.70 -6.07 13.56
C GLU A 120 -2.01 -4.59 13.71
N MET A 121 -2.98 -4.10 12.94
CA MET A 121 -3.54 -2.78 13.18
C MET A 121 -4.20 -2.84 14.55
N LYS A 122 -3.53 -2.27 15.55
CA LYS A 122 -4.14 -1.88 16.82
C LYS A 122 -5.22 -0.86 16.50
N THR A 123 -6.41 -1.36 16.18
CA THR A 123 -7.63 -0.56 16.09
C THR A 123 -7.71 0.24 17.37
N LEU A 124 -7.70 1.56 17.26
CA LEU A 124 -8.08 2.43 18.36
C LEU A 124 -9.56 2.15 18.64
N ILE A 125 -9.81 1.22 19.55
CA ILE A 125 -11.14 0.97 20.08
C ILE A 125 -11.61 2.32 20.63
N PRO A 126 -12.74 2.89 20.16
CA PRO A 126 -13.25 4.13 20.72
C PRO A 126 -13.38 3.97 22.23
N GLN A 127 -12.77 4.88 22.99
CA GLN A 127 -12.62 4.74 24.45
C GLN A 127 -13.97 4.65 25.17
N GLU A 128 -15.03 5.12 24.51
CA GLU A 128 -16.46 4.99 24.82
C GLU A 128 -16.93 3.53 25.02
N ALA A 129 -16.22 2.54 24.44
CA ALA A 129 -16.54 1.12 24.62
C ALA A 129 -16.41 0.65 26.09
N PHE A 130 -15.63 1.36 26.91
CA PHE A 130 -15.33 0.97 28.29
C PHE A 130 -16.55 1.02 29.22
N TRP A 131 -17.50 1.94 28.99
CA TRP A 131 -18.61 2.20 29.90
C TRP A 131 -19.88 1.39 29.63
N ARG A 132 -19.97 0.69 28.47
CA ARG A 132 -21.16 -0.10 28.11
C ARG A 132 -21.58 -1.16 29.15
N PRO A 133 -20.67 -1.89 29.81
CA PRO A 133 -21.05 -2.83 30.87
C PRO A 133 -21.61 -2.13 32.13
N LEU A 134 -20.96 -1.05 32.60
CA LEU A 134 -21.43 -0.31 33.79
C LEU A 134 -22.79 0.36 33.56
N LEU A 135 -22.98 0.98 32.39
CA LEU A 135 -24.24 1.65 32.04
C LEU A 135 -25.40 0.65 31.96
N TYR A 136 -25.15 -0.62 31.64
CA TYR A 136 -26.18 -1.67 31.62
C TYR A 136 -26.62 -2.11 33.03
N GLN A 137 -25.77 -1.94 34.06
CA GLN A 137 -26.17 -2.13 35.46
C GLN A 137 -26.96 -0.93 36.01
N LEU A 138 -26.71 0.27 35.49
CA LEU A 138 -27.43 1.50 35.85
C LEU A 138 -28.76 1.69 35.09
N SER A 139 -28.94 1.04 33.93
CA SER A 139 -30.15 1.19 33.10
C SER A 139 -31.33 0.30 33.53
N TYR A 140 -31.31 -0.27 34.74
CA TYR A 140 -32.45 -1.05 35.29
C TYR A 140 -33.33 -0.20 36.25
N ALA A 141 -33.52 1.06 35.88
CA ALA A 141 -34.49 1.99 36.46
C ALA A 141 -35.43 2.52 35.35
N PRO A 142 -36.70 2.83 35.63
CA PRO A 142 -37.68 3.21 34.62
C PRO A 142 -37.33 4.53 33.91
N ALA A 143 -37.72 4.61 32.64
CA ALA A 143 -37.39 5.70 31.72
C ALA A 143 -38.50 6.80 31.67
N PRO A 144 -38.30 7.92 30.96
CA PRO A 144 -37.15 8.82 31.04
C PRO A 144 -37.57 10.30 31.06
N SER A 145 -37.55 10.97 32.21
CA SER A 145 -37.74 12.43 32.27
C SER A 145 -36.41 13.19 32.21
N GLU A 146 -36.39 14.32 31.49
CA GLU A 146 -35.37 15.37 31.57
C GLU A 146 -33.94 15.09 31.06
N TYR A 147 -33.76 14.29 30.00
CA TYR A 147 -32.58 14.46 29.12
C TYR A 147 -32.70 15.76 28.27
N SER A 148 -32.73 16.91 28.94
CA SER A 148 -32.89 18.24 28.33
C SER A 148 -32.11 19.30 29.11
N LYS A 149 -30.99 19.76 28.52
CA LYS A 149 -29.97 20.65 29.14
C LYS A 149 -29.13 19.89 30.20
N VAL A 150 -27.85 20.21 30.45
CA VAL A 150 -26.97 21.27 29.94
C VAL A 150 -25.54 20.73 29.74
N ALA A 151 -24.93 20.97 28.57
CA ALA A 151 -23.49 20.68 28.35
C ALA A 151 -22.86 21.53 27.23
N ARG A 152 -23.21 22.82 27.11
CA ARG A 152 -22.50 23.75 26.19
C ARG A 152 -21.15 24.17 26.78
N ILE A 153 -20.14 23.32 26.67
CA ILE A 153 -18.76 23.68 27.04
C ILE A 153 -18.22 24.67 26.00
N ARG A 154 -18.15 25.97 26.35
CA ARG A 154 -17.46 26.98 25.56
C ARG A 154 -16.04 27.17 26.11
N VAL A 155 -15.07 26.56 25.44
CA VAL A 155 -13.66 26.63 25.86
C VAL A 155 -13.13 28.07 25.77
N LYS A 156 -12.65 28.59 26.91
CA LYS A 156 -11.68 29.68 27.00
C LYS A 156 -10.81 29.52 28.24
N ASP A 157 -9.53 29.87 28.08
CA ASP A 157 -8.52 30.14 29.12
C ASP A 157 -8.43 29.22 30.34
N GLY A 158 -7.64 28.16 30.18
CA GLY A 158 -6.25 28.28 30.66
C GLY A 158 -5.94 28.13 32.15
N ARG A 159 -6.92 27.85 33.04
CA ARG A 159 -6.64 27.39 34.41
C ARG A 159 -7.49 26.18 34.80
N ARG A 160 -6.87 25.23 35.51
CA ARG A 160 -7.55 24.09 36.14
C ARG A 160 -8.18 24.56 37.46
N PRO A 161 -9.50 24.38 37.68
CA PRO A 161 -10.06 24.36 39.03
C PRO A 161 -9.55 23.10 39.76
N GLY A 162 -9.25 23.22 41.06
CA GLY A 162 -9.06 22.05 41.92
C GLY A 162 -10.42 21.40 42.26
N LEU A 163 -10.41 20.11 42.61
CA LEU A 163 -11.57 19.50 43.24
C LEU A 163 -11.56 19.82 44.75
N GLU A 164 -12.35 20.80 45.16
CA GLU A 164 -12.88 20.83 46.53
C GLU A 164 -14.20 20.04 46.55
N ALA A 165 -14.34 19.15 47.53
CA ALA A 165 -15.60 18.44 47.77
C ALA A 165 -16.53 19.32 48.61
N PRO A 166 -17.84 19.39 48.31
CA PRO A 166 -18.78 20.14 49.13
C PRO A 166 -18.95 19.47 50.50
N ALA A 167 -18.94 20.27 51.56
CA ALA A 167 -19.30 19.83 52.91
C ALA A 167 -20.80 19.48 52.98
N PRO A 168 -21.22 18.53 53.84
CA PRO A 168 -22.64 18.25 54.07
C PRO A 168 -23.33 19.44 54.75
N GLY A 169 -24.47 19.86 54.21
CA GLY A 169 -25.38 20.78 54.90
C GLY A 169 -26.16 20.08 56.03
N PRO A 170 -26.68 20.84 57.01
CA PRO A 170 -27.54 20.31 58.08
C PRO A 170 -28.95 19.97 57.56
N ASP A 171 -29.75 19.36 58.45
CA ASP A 171 -31.19 19.08 58.31
C ASP A 171 -31.52 18.09 57.17
N SER A 172 -31.77 16.80 57.38
CA SER A 172 -32.45 16.11 58.50
C SER A 172 -33.91 16.55 58.71
N TRP A 173 -34.83 16.07 57.86
CA TRP A 173 -36.08 15.37 58.21
C TRP A 173 -36.77 14.85 56.94
#